data_AF-A0A8J7SKJ9-F1
#
_entry.id   AF-A0A8J7SKJ9-F1
#
_cell.length_a   1.000
_cell.length_b   1.000
_cell.length_c   1.000
_cell.angle_alpha   90.00
_cell.angle_beta   90.00
_cell.angle_gamma   90.00
#
_symmetry.space_group_name_H-M   'P 1'
#
loop_
_entity.id
_entity.type
_entity.pdbx_description
1 polymer ?
#
loop_
_entity_poly.entity_id
_entity_poly.type
_entity_poly.pdbx_seq_one_letter_code
_entity_poly.pdbx_strand_id
1 'polypeptide(L)'
;MRKLPKMVLCLLIWSMSTFAMADQQEFKEINERRTARKVLIDYLKQDGKAQETAAGTLKIAAGVDSTSAQAAIEDENADRVRQFTIIASIKGMSKDEVASQFAQKMGVDTAAPDYEVLLKLHGSNTVGASLAPSLVQKFLIERGYRDISIEKQGVESFIRFSQPGKKSLGLVEIKAHGSSTAFSGSGELDELGLAGKFCDLGMASRPAKDKEVALLSKNGIGNIRSAASEYPIALDGVAVIINRENPVSTLTVEQVAGLFSGKIANWKELGGPDQPVHIYARDEHSGTWDTFKSKVLKPSKLSLAEKNVKRYEDSGKLVLNVAGDPAGIGFIGLAYVDTSVKAVPVQAGEGARALEATRLTVKSEDYPLSRLLYFYMPTDASAFTRDFVKFTMSEAGQKVVDQVGLVGQGRSTKRDFSNADKLKKDLLEMADLPADYRALIEMADRRDTQSNLRYRSGSDQLDINSLNNLDRLAKLLADPDYDDVQVVLIGFADNVGAARSNQRISERRAQKVADMLAGKGVQGIQVAGFGEALPVADNASESGRAKNRRVEIWLQR
;
A
#
# COMPACT_ATOMS: atom_id res chain seq x y z
N MET A 1 -54.58 22.33 38.01
CA MET A 1 -53.15 22.60 38.27
C MET A 1 -52.50 21.38 38.92
N ARG A 2 -51.54 20.74 38.25
CA ARG A 2 -50.27 20.24 38.82
C ARG A 2 -49.44 19.66 37.67
N LYS A 3 -48.29 20.29 37.45
CA LYS A 3 -47.23 19.90 36.50
C LYS A 3 -46.66 18.54 36.93
N LEU A 4 -46.45 17.61 35.99
CA LEU A 4 -45.47 16.54 36.14
C LEU A 4 -44.18 16.95 35.41
N PRO A 5 -42.99 16.61 35.95
CA PRO A 5 -41.73 17.18 35.52
C PRO A 5 -41.19 16.47 34.27
N LYS A 6 -40.45 17.24 33.46
CA LYS A 6 -39.61 16.76 32.36
C LYS A 6 -38.66 15.66 32.89
N MET A 7 -38.82 14.42 32.46
CA MET A 7 -37.75 13.43 32.55
C MET A 7 -36.66 13.83 31.56
N VAL A 8 -35.50 14.21 32.08
CA VAL A 8 -34.29 14.47 31.30
C VAL A 8 -33.78 13.13 30.80
N LEU A 9 -33.89 12.90 29.50
CA LEU A 9 -33.26 11.78 28.80
C LEU A 9 -31.74 12.04 28.78
N CYS A 10 -30.93 11.13 29.30
CA CYS A 10 -29.48 11.20 29.17
C CYS A 10 -28.95 9.91 28.54
N LEU A 11 -28.24 10.05 27.43
CA LEU A 11 -27.53 8.97 26.76
C LEU A 11 -26.17 8.69 27.41
N LEU A 12 -25.80 7.41 27.49
CA LEU A 12 -24.44 6.92 27.78
C LEU A 12 -24.18 5.76 26.80
N ILE A 13 -23.16 5.90 25.96
CA ILE A 13 -22.80 4.97 24.88
C ILE A 13 -21.52 4.22 25.31
N TRP A 14 -21.50 2.89 25.29
CA TRP A 14 -20.35 2.07 25.69
C TRP A 14 -20.05 0.98 24.65
N SER A 15 -18.77 0.68 24.40
CA SER A 15 -18.29 -0.24 23.35
C SER A 15 -17.65 -1.51 23.94
N MET A 16 -17.94 -2.69 23.37
CA MET A 16 -17.33 -3.97 23.78
C MET A 16 -16.30 -4.52 22.78
N SER A 17 -15.11 -4.91 23.26
CA SER A 17 -14.14 -5.74 22.52
C SER A 17 -13.96 -7.09 23.21
N THR A 18 -14.16 -8.21 22.50
CA THR A 18 -13.86 -9.56 23.01
C THR A 18 -12.62 -10.13 22.33
N PHE A 19 -11.63 -10.52 23.14
CA PHE A 19 -10.48 -11.34 22.74
C PHE A 19 -10.93 -12.77 22.40
N ALA A 20 -10.59 -13.28 21.21
CA ALA A 20 -10.24 -14.68 20.97
C ALA A 20 -9.81 -14.91 19.50
N MET A 21 -8.80 -15.76 19.32
CA MET A 21 -8.25 -16.24 18.05
C MET A 21 -9.30 -16.93 17.17
N ALA A 22 -9.21 -16.83 15.84
CA ALA A 22 -10.05 -17.64 14.94
C ALA A 22 -9.38 -18.02 13.60
N ASP A 23 -9.40 -19.34 13.35
CA ASP A 23 -9.34 -20.04 12.06
C ASP A 23 -10.79 -20.27 11.54
N GLN A 24 -10.95 -20.61 10.25
CA GLN A 24 -12.12 -20.70 9.36
C GLN A 24 -13.40 -21.44 9.84
N GLN A 25 -13.56 -21.76 11.12
CA GLN A 25 -14.75 -22.37 11.68
C GLN A 25 -15.89 -21.36 12.01
N GLU A 26 -15.67 -20.07 11.72
CA GLU A 26 -16.53 -18.95 12.16
C GLU A 26 -17.83 -18.76 11.34
N PHE A 27 -18.03 -19.45 10.21
CA PHE A 27 -19.33 -19.41 9.50
C PHE A 27 -20.41 -20.25 10.20
N LYS A 28 -20.00 -21.20 11.04
CA LYS A 28 -20.91 -21.99 11.88
C LYS A 28 -21.31 -21.23 13.15
N GLU A 29 -20.44 -20.33 13.63
CA GLU A 29 -20.68 -19.49 14.82
C GLU A 29 -21.62 -18.30 14.58
N ILE A 30 -21.85 -17.88 13.32
CA ILE A 30 -22.92 -16.90 13.01
C ILE A 30 -24.30 -17.46 13.43
N ASN A 31 -24.49 -18.78 13.37
CA ASN A 31 -25.67 -19.44 13.91
C ASN A 31 -25.67 -19.51 15.45
N GLU A 32 -24.49 -19.51 16.09
CA GLU A 32 -24.35 -19.41 17.55
C GLU A 32 -24.52 -17.97 18.08
N ARG A 33 -24.38 -16.94 17.24
CA ARG A 33 -24.64 -15.54 17.62
C ARG A 33 -26.14 -15.22 17.79
N ARG A 34 -27.04 -16.06 17.29
CA ARG A 34 -28.47 -16.08 17.68
C ARG A 34 -28.67 -16.60 19.11
N THR A 35 -27.72 -17.35 19.66
CA THR A 35 -27.77 -17.90 21.01
C THR A 35 -27.57 -16.81 22.08
N ALA A 36 -26.74 -15.78 21.85
CA ALA A 36 -26.50 -14.73 22.86
C ALA A 36 -27.71 -13.82 23.14
N ARG A 37 -28.54 -13.53 22.12
CA ARG A 37 -29.85 -12.86 22.31
C ARG A 37 -30.80 -13.74 23.11
N LYS A 38 -30.73 -15.06 22.91
CA LYS A 38 -31.47 -16.05 23.70
C LYS A 38 -30.96 -16.10 25.14
N VAL A 39 -29.65 -16.02 25.39
CA VAL A 39 -29.06 -16.10 26.75
C VAL A 39 -29.52 -14.99 27.70
N LEU A 40 -29.57 -13.73 27.28
CA LEU A 40 -30.05 -12.63 28.16
C LEU A 40 -31.56 -12.76 28.45
N ILE A 41 -32.33 -13.17 27.46
CA ILE A 41 -33.79 -13.35 27.55
C ILE A 41 -34.12 -14.59 28.39
N ASP A 42 -33.40 -15.70 28.17
CA ASP A 42 -33.54 -16.96 28.88
C ASP A 42 -33.02 -16.84 30.32
N TYR A 43 -32.01 -15.99 30.59
CA TYR A 43 -31.54 -15.64 31.93
C TYR A 43 -32.60 -14.85 32.73
N LEU A 44 -33.20 -13.81 32.13
CA LEU A 44 -34.27 -13.02 32.76
C LEU A 44 -35.56 -13.83 32.95
N LYS A 45 -35.80 -14.85 32.09
CA LYS A 45 -36.89 -15.83 32.23
C LYS A 45 -36.59 -16.90 33.30
N GLN A 46 -35.35 -17.40 33.39
CA GLN A 46 -34.93 -18.41 34.37
C GLN A 46 -35.00 -17.91 35.83
N ASP A 47 -34.76 -16.63 36.06
CA ASP A 47 -34.88 -16.01 37.40
C ASP A 47 -36.34 -15.57 37.72
N GLY A 48 -37.32 -15.93 36.87
CA GLY A 48 -38.75 -15.67 37.08
C GLY A 48 -39.17 -14.19 36.99
N LYS A 49 -38.29 -13.31 36.53
CA LYS A 49 -38.44 -11.85 36.62
C LYS A 49 -38.90 -11.18 35.33
N ALA A 50 -39.03 -11.88 34.21
CA ALA A 50 -39.57 -11.29 32.97
C ALA A 50 -40.36 -12.28 32.09
N GLN A 51 -41.37 -11.75 31.38
CA GLN A 51 -42.15 -12.43 30.35
C GLN A 51 -42.09 -11.65 29.03
N GLU A 52 -41.94 -12.36 27.91
CA GLU A 52 -41.91 -11.76 26.58
C GLU A 52 -43.35 -11.62 26.04
N THR A 53 -43.70 -10.43 25.54
CA THR A 53 -45.01 -10.18 24.96
C THR A 53 -45.06 -10.61 23.50
N ALA A 54 -46.28 -10.78 22.96
CA ALA A 54 -46.49 -11.15 21.56
C ALA A 54 -45.89 -10.18 20.53
N ALA A 55 -45.50 -8.96 20.95
CA ALA A 55 -44.83 -7.96 20.12
C ALA A 55 -43.29 -7.99 20.23
N GLY A 56 -42.70 -8.94 20.97
CA GLY A 56 -41.24 -9.08 21.11
C GLY A 56 -40.59 -8.14 22.15
N THR A 57 -41.39 -7.55 23.04
CA THR A 57 -40.92 -6.73 24.17
C THR A 57 -40.95 -7.50 25.50
N LEU A 58 -39.98 -7.28 26.39
CA LEU A 58 -39.90 -7.91 27.71
C LEU A 58 -40.67 -7.12 28.77
N LYS A 59 -41.54 -7.82 29.50
CA LYS A 59 -42.34 -7.30 30.61
C LYS A 59 -41.83 -7.91 31.92
N ILE A 60 -41.27 -7.09 32.80
CA ILE A 60 -40.69 -7.52 34.09
C ILE A 60 -41.82 -7.71 35.13
N ALA A 61 -41.71 -8.72 35.99
CA ALA A 61 -42.72 -9.05 37.00
C ALA A 61 -42.87 -7.94 38.07
N ALA A 62 -44.10 -7.73 38.56
CA ALA A 62 -44.40 -6.70 39.55
C ALA A 62 -43.77 -7.02 40.92
N GLY A 63 -43.06 -6.04 41.51
CA GLY A 63 -42.40 -6.17 42.82
C GLY A 63 -40.87 -6.12 42.80
N VAL A 64 -40.25 -6.01 41.63
CA VAL A 64 -38.82 -5.68 41.50
C VAL A 64 -38.68 -4.16 41.51
N ASP A 65 -37.91 -3.60 42.44
CA ASP A 65 -37.65 -2.15 42.57
C ASP A 65 -36.66 -1.64 41.51
N SER A 66 -36.83 -2.09 40.26
CA SER A 66 -36.01 -1.71 39.10
C SER A 66 -36.91 -1.11 38.03
N THR A 67 -36.78 0.19 37.79
CA THR A 67 -37.45 0.87 36.69
C THR A 67 -36.74 0.47 35.39
N SER A 68 -37.36 -0.43 34.63
CA SER A 68 -37.10 -0.79 33.22
C SER A 68 -35.65 -0.65 32.74
N ALA A 69 -34.96 -1.78 32.53
CA ALA A 69 -33.77 -1.82 31.68
C ALA A 69 -34.20 -2.06 30.22
N GLN A 70 -33.87 -1.15 29.32
CA GLN A 70 -34.05 -1.34 27.88
C GLN A 70 -32.66 -1.38 27.23
N ALA A 71 -32.29 -2.52 26.65
CA ALA A 71 -31.16 -2.58 25.74
C ALA A 71 -31.69 -2.20 24.35
N ALA A 72 -31.41 -0.98 23.92
CA ALA A 72 -31.65 -0.54 22.55
C ALA A 72 -30.35 -0.68 21.77
N ILE A 73 -30.40 -1.38 20.64
CA ILE A 73 -29.37 -1.32 19.62
C ILE A 73 -29.76 -0.10 18.78
N GLU A 74 -29.04 1.01 18.92
CA GLU A 74 -29.39 2.22 18.16
C GLU A 74 -28.86 2.19 16.73
N ASP A 75 -27.78 1.46 16.45
CA ASP A 75 -27.38 1.09 15.09
C ASP A 75 -26.28 0.01 15.15
N GLU A 76 -26.30 -0.95 14.23
CA GLU A 76 -25.09 -1.73 13.91
C GLU A 76 -24.10 -0.75 13.26
N ASN A 77 -23.15 -0.20 14.02
CA ASN A 77 -21.96 0.34 13.38
C ASN A 77 -21.25 -0.82 12.67
N ALA A 78 -20.96 -0.66 11.38
CA ALA A 78 -20.36 -1.66 10.50
C ALA A 78 -18.98 -2.18 10.94
N ASP A 79 -18.43 -1.63 12.02
CA ASP A 79 -17.26 -2.14 12.73
C ASP A 79 -17.74 -2.97 13.93
N ARG A 80 -17.41 -4.26 13.96
CA ARG A 80 -17.84 -5.32 14.92
C ARG A 80 -17.56 -5.07 16.42
N VAL A 81 -17.43 -3.83 16.86
CA VAL A 81 -17.50 -3.40 18.25
C VAL A 81 -18.97 -3.10 18.55
N ARG A 82 -19.64 -4.01 19.27
CA ARG A 82 -21.01 -3.74 19.72
C ARG A 82 -20.98 -2.59 20.72
N GLN A 83 -21.47 -1.43 20.31
CA GLN A 83 -21.88 -0.41 21.25
C GLN A 83 -23.24 -0.80 21.80
N PHE A 84 -23.30 -1.05 23.12
CA PHE A 84 -24.57 -1.27 23.81
C PHE A 84 -24.88 -0.01 24.60
N THR A 85 -26.05 0.56 24.38
CA THR A 85 -26.62 1.56 25.28
C THR A 85 -27.43 0.81 26.32
N ILE A 86 -26.92 0.74 27.56
CA ILE A 86 -27.68 0.22 28.70
C ILE A 86 -28.53 1.39 29.24
N ILE A 87 -29.81 1.42 28.90
CA ILE A 87 -30.75 2.36 29.51
C ILE A 87 -31.31 1.68 30.76
N ALA A 88 -30.64 1.86 31.90
CA ALA A 88 -31.12 1.38 33.20
C ALA A 88 -30.99 2.49 34.25
N SER A 89 -32.03 2.71 35.05
CA SER A 89 -31.98 3.61 36.20
C SER A 89 -32.28 2.81 37.46
N ILE A 90 -31.34 2.77 38.40
CA ILE A 90 -31.51 2.16 39.71
C ILE A 90 -31.58 3.29 40.74
N LYS A 91 -32.65 3.31 41.54
CA LYS A 91 -32.86 4.33 42.55
C LYS A 91 -31.74 4.28 43.59
N GLY A 92 -31.02 5.39 43.75
CA GLY A 92 -29.90 5.50 44.71
C GLY A 92 -28.51 5.17 44.13
N MET A 93 -28.41 4.85 42.84
CA MET A 93 -27.12 4.67 42.15
C MET A 93 -26.95 5.73 41.06
N SER A 94 -25.72 6.21 40.89
CA SER A 94 -25.30 7.02 39.75
C SER A 94 -25.26 6.17 38.48
N LYS A 95 -25.29 6.82 37.32
CA LYS A 95 -25.29 6.13 36.02
C LYS A 95 -24.02 5.30 35.81
N ASP A 96 -22.88 5.80 36.27
CA ASP A 96 -21.59 5.14 36.13
C ASP A 96 -21.49 3.88 37.00
N GLU A 97 -22.14 3.88 38.18
CA GLU A 97 -22.24 2.70 39.06
C GLU A 97 -23.14 1.62 38.46
N VAL A 98 -24.24 1.99 37.81
CA VAL A 98 -25.14 1.05 37.13
C VAL A 98 -24.45 0.39 35.93
N ALA A 99 -23.73 1.18 35.12
CA ALA A 99 -22.97 0.68 33.97
C ALA A 99 -21.83 -0.26 34.41
N SER A 100 -21.10 0.13 35.46
CA SER A 100 -19.97 -0.65 35.99
C SER A 100 -20.38 -2.03 36.51
N GLN A 101 -21.48 -2.10 37.28
CA GLN A 101 -21.98 -3.39 37.78
C GLN A 101 -22.47 -4.31 36.67
N PHE A 102 -23.11 -3.76 35.64
CA PHE A 102 -23.66 -4.55 34.55
C PHE A 102 -22.54 -5.17 33.71
N ALA A 103 -21.51 -4.39 33.39
CA ALA A 103 -20.38 -4.88 32.62
C ALA A 103 -19.47 -5.83 33.43
N GLN A 104 -19.28 -5.61 34.75
CA GLN A 104 -18.59 -6.56 35.63
C GLN A 104 -19.30 -7.94 35.69
N LYS A 105 -20.64 -7.97 35.70
CA LYS A 105 -21.43 -9.22 35.70
C LYS A 105 -21.46 -9.93 34.35
N MET A 106 -21.26 -9.20 33.26
CA MET A 106 -21.18 -9.72 31.89
C MET A 106 -19.76 -10.19 31.51
N GLY A 107 -18.79 -10.11 32.44
CA GLY A 107 -17.38 -10.42 32.16
C GLY A 107 -16.71 -9.42 31.22
N VAL A 108 -17.28 -8.22 31.10
CA VAL A 108 -16.77 -7.11 30.28
C VAL A 108 -15.89 -6.25 31.17
N ASP A 109 -14.64 -6.08 30.78
CA ASP A 109 -13.72 -5.22 31.52
C ASP A 109 -14.12 -3.76 31.37
N THR A 110 -14.66 -3.18 32.44
CA THR A 110 -15.02 -1.75 32.51
C THR A 110 -13.83 -0.85 32.78
N ALA A 111 -12.64 -1.41 32.99
CA ALA A 111 -11.40 -0.66 33.06
C ALA A 111 -10.82 -0.36 31.66
N ALA A 112 -11.45 -0.85 30.58
CA ALA A 112 -11.02 -0.55 29.21
C ALA A 112 -11.11 0.97 28.97
N PRO A 113 -9.99 1.63 28.63
CA PRO A 113 -9.97 3.08 28.47
C PRO A 113 -10.80 3.52 27.26
N ASP A 114 -11.43 4.70 27.33
CA ASP A 114 -12.10 5.32 26.19
C ASP A 114 -11.10 5.55 25.06
N TYR A 115 -11.39 5.03 23.87
CA TYR A 115 -10.61 5.25 22.66
C TYR A 115 -11.24 6.31 21.77
N GLU A 116 -10.44 7.26 21.34
CA GLU A 116 -10.74 8.20 20.26
C GLU A 116 -10.09 7.68 18.98
N VAL A 117 -10.91 7.28 17.99
CA VAL A 117 -10.40 6.89 16.67
C VAL A 117 -9.94 8.15 15.94
N LEU A 118 -8.64 8.27 15.72
CA LEU A 118 -8.02 9.44 15.09
C LEU A 118 -7.74 9.25 13.60
N LEU A 119 -7.66 8.01 13.14
CA LEU A 119 -7.38 7.69 11.74
C LEU A 119 -7.80 6.25 11.41
N LYS A 120 -8.52 6.08 10.30
CA LYS A 120 -8.83 4.79 9.68
C LYS A 120 -8.18 4.69 8.30
N LEU A 121 -7.38 3.65 8.08
CA LEU A 121 -6.78 3.33 6.78
C LEU A 121 -7.39 2.04 6.22
N HIS A 122 -7.71 2.01 4.93
CA HIS A 122 -8.25 0.80 4.29
C HIS A 122 -7.70 0.58 2.88
N GLY A 123 -7.40 -0.67 2.54
CA GLY A 123 -7.02 -1.05 1.18
C GLY A 123 -5.85 -2.01 1.10
N SER A 124 -4.81 -1.64 0.35
CA SER A 124 -3.69 -2.49 -0.06
C SER A 124 -3.05 -3.32 1.08
N ASN A 125 -2.95 -4.63 0.85
CA ASN A 125 -2.21 -5.57 1.68
C ASN A 125 -0.74 -5.19 1.84
N THR A 126 -0.08 -4.81 0.74
CA THR A 126 1.34 -4.39 0.76
C THR A 126 1.57 -3.19 1.67
N VAL A 127 0.68 -2.20 1.60
CA VAL A 127 0.80 -0.98 2.40
C VAL A 127 0.41 -1.27 3.85
N GLY A 128 -0.71 -1.97 4.08
CA GLY A 128 -1.24 -2.26 5.42
C GLY A 128 -0.44 -3.27 6.24
N ALA A 129 0.31 -4.20 5.61
CA ALA A 129 0.98 -5.28 6.33
C ALA A 129 2.11 -4.82 7.27
N SER A 130 2.90 -3.83 6.85
CA SER A 130 4.04 -3.32 7.61
C SER A 130 4.32 -1.84 7.38
N LEU A 131 4.16 -1.34 6.16
CA LEU A 131 4.48 0.05 5.84
C LEU A 131 3.61 1.06 6.63
N ALA A 132 2.29 0.96 6.52
CA ALA A 132 1.38 1.87 7.21
C ALA A 132 1.52 1.77 8.75
N PRO A 133 1.55 0.59 9.37
CA PRO A 133 1.79 0.50 10.82
C PRO A 133 3.09 1.15 11.27
N SER A 134 4.20 0.91 10.57
CA SER A 134 5.50 1.51 10.91
C SER A 134 5.52 3.03 10.70
N LEU A 135 4.88 3.53 9.64
CA LEU A 135 4.74 4.98 9.42
C LEU A 135 3.92 5.64 10.51
N VAL A 136 2.79 5.04 10.90
CA VAL A 136 1.94 5.57 11.98
C VAL A 136 2.70 5.57 13.29
N GLN A 137 3.36 4.47 13.65
CA GLN A 137 4.15 4.39 14.87
C GLN A 137 5.22 5.49 14.91
N LYS A 138 5.99 5.67 13.83
CA LYS A 138 7.03 6.70 13.78
C LYS A 138 6.45 8.11 13.86
N PHE A 139 5.36 8.38 13.14
CA PHE A 139 4.65 9.65 13.19
C PHE A 139 4.19 10.00 14.62
N LEU A 140 3.58 9.03 15.31
CA LEU A 140 3.11 9.20 16.68
C LEU A 140 4.25 9.52 17.64
N ILE A 141 5.37 8.79 17.54
CA ILE A 141 6.58 9.07 18.34
C ILE A 141 7.07 10.51 18.11
N GLU A 142 7.16 10.95 16.86
CA GLU A 142 7.65 12.31 16.54
C GLU A 142 6.69 13.42 16.98
N ARG A 143 5.39 13.11 17.07
CA ARG A 143 4.38 14.01 17.61
C ARG A 143 4.28 14.00 19.14
N GLY A 144 5.12 13.21 19.82
CA GLY A 144 5.18 13.15 21.28
C GLY A 144 4.08 12.28 21.91
N TYR A 145 3.35 11.50 21.14
CA TYR A 145 2.48 10.45 21.66
C TYR A 145 3.32 9.34 22.30
N ARG A 146 2.76 8.67 23.30
CA ARG A 146 3.48 7.67 24.13
C ARG A 146 2.69 6.38 24.25
N ASP A 147 3.30 5.38 24.87
CA ASP A 147 2.68 4.07 25.17
C ASP A 147 2.07 3.42 23.91
N ILE A 148 2.78 3.53 22.79
CA ILE A 148 2.30 3.08 21.49
C ILE A 148 2.39 1.55 21.45
N SER A 149 1.23 0.92 21.28
CA SER A 149 1.09 -0.53 21.08
C SER A 149 0.48 -0.80 19.72
N ILE A 150 0.98 -1.83 19.03
CA ILE A 150 0.44 -2.31 17.76
C ILE A 150 -0.08 -3.71 18.00
N GLU A 151 -1.39 -3.89 17.90
CA GLU A 151 -2.04 -5.21 17.93
C GLU A 151 -2.40 -5.62 16.50
N LYS A 152 -2.10 -6.87 16.14
CA LYS A 152 -2.49 -7.45 14.85
C LYS A 152 -3.60 -8.46 15.05
N GLN A 153 -4.64 -8.38 14.21
CA GLN A 153 -5.72 -9.36 14.13
C GLN A 153 -5.89 -9.74 12.66
N GLY A 154 -5.35 -10.89 12.27
CA GLY A 154 -5.25 -11.28 10.86
C GLY A 154 -4.48 -10.24 10.03
N VAL A 155 -5.16 -9.65 9.04
CA VAL A 155 -4.61 -8.59 8.15
C VAL A 155 -4.91 -7.17 8.63
N GLU A 156 -5.57 -7.03 9.78
CA GLU A 156 -5.88 -5.74 10.40
C GLU A 156 -4.86 -5.40 11.49
N SER A 157 -4.58 -4.11 11.68
CA SER A 157 -3.73 -3.61 12.75
C SER A 157 -4.42 -2.48 13.51
N PHE A 158 -4.37 -2.55 14.84
CA PHE A 158 -4.93 -1.58 15.76
C PHE A 158 -3.79 -0.95 16.55
N ILE A 159 -3.59 0.35 16.38
CA ILE A 159 -2.49 1.08 17.02
C ILE A 159 -3.07 1.97 18.11
N ARG A 160 -2.76 1.64 19.35
CA ARG A 160 -3.26 2.35 20.54
C ARG A 160 -2.14 3.14 21.19
N PHE A 161 -2.44 4.33 21.70
CA PHE A 161 -1.42 5.22 22.25
C PHE A 161 -2.02 6.24 23.23
N SER A 162 -1.18 6.68 24.17
CA SER A 162 -1.50 7.77 25.09
C SER A 162 -1.43 9.12 24.39
N GLN A 163 -2.45 9.95 24.58
CA GLN A 163 -2.55 11.29 24.03
C GLN A 163 -2.09 12.35 25.05
N PRO A 164 -1.14 13.25 24.70
CA PRO A 164 -0.72 14.31 25.61
C PRO A 164 -1.89 15.19 26.06
N GLY A 165 -2.09 15.32 27.37
CA GLY A 165 -3.13 16.17 27.96
C GLY A 165 -4.56 15.65 27.83
N LYS A 166 -4.78 14.44 27.30
CA LYS A 166 -6.10 13.80 27.24
C LYS A 166 -6.13 12.54 28.11
N LYS A 167 -7.30 12.25 28.69
CA LYS A 167 -7.54 11.00 29.45
C LYS A 167 -7.90 9.83 28.53
N SER A 168 -8.51 10.10 27.38
CA SER A 168 -8.80 9.08 26.37
C SER A 168 -7.53 8.65 25.65
N LEU A 169 -7.45 7.36 25.31
CA LEU A 169 -6.41 6.84 24.43
C LEU A 169 -6.75 7.14 22.98
N GLY A 170 -5.72 7.28 22.14
CA GLY A 170 -5.88 7.37 20.70
C GLY A 170 -5.88 5.98 20.07
N LEU A 171 -6.63 5.82 18.99
CA LEU A 171 -6.67 4.62 18.17
C LEU A 171 -6.48 4.97 16.68
N VAL A 172 -5.59 4.24 16.01
CA VAL A 172 -5.52 4.15 14.55
C VAL A 172 -5.86 2.74 14.12
N GLU A 173 -6.76 2.62 13.13
CA GLU A 173 -7.16 1.35 12.54
C GLU A 173 -6.59 1.21 11.13
N ILE A 174 -6.02 0.06 10.81
CA ILE A 174 -5.45 -0.24 9.50
C ILE A 174 -6.05 -1.56 9.03
N LYS A 175 -6.82 -1.52 7.94
CA LYS A 175 -7.52 -2.67 7.39
C LYS A 175 -6.98 -3.01 6.00
N ALA A 176 -6.19 -4.07 5.89
CA ALA A 176 -5.47 -4.44 4.67
C ALA A 176 -6.27 -5.50 3.88
N HIS A 177 -7.28 -5.08 3.12
CA HIS A 177 -8.23 -5.96 2.40
C HIS A 177 -8.06 -5.94 0.86
N GLY A 178 -7.01 -5.30 0.37
CA GLY A 178 -6.66 -5.23 -1.05
C GLY A 178 -6.89 -3.86 -1.69
N SER A 179 -6.08 -3.53 -2.69
CA SER A 179 -6.02 -2.16 -3.24
C SER A 179 -7.32 -1.65 -3.85
N SER A 180 -8.21 -2.53 -4.32
CA SER A 180 -9.51 -2.11 -4.87
C SER A 180 -10.51 -1.71 -3.77
N THR A 181 -10.37 -2.24 -2.56
CA THR A 181 -11.30 -1.94 -1.44
C THR A 181 -11.10 -0.53 -0.90
N ALA A 182 -9.94 0.10 -1.15
CA ALA A 182 -9.70 1.50 -0.83
C ALA A 182 -10.71 2.45 -1.50
N PHE A 183 -11.27 2.06 -2.65
CA PHE A 183 -12.12 2.92 -3.47
C PHE A 183 -13.58 2.46 -3.55
N SER A 184 -13.90 1.30 -2.97
CA SER A 184 -15.23 0.70 -3.09
C SER A 184 -16.32 1.52 -2.38
N GLY A 185 -17.57 1.19 -2.71
CA GLY A 185 -18.82 1.69 -2.13
C GLY A 185 -20.01 1.29 -3.01
N SER A 186 -19.95 0.09 -3.62
CA SER A 186 -21.00 -0.46 -4.50
C SER A 186 -21.05 -2.00 -4.42
N GLY A 187 -22.23 -2.59 -4.23
CA GLY A 187 -22.49 -4.03 -4.10
C GLY A 187 -22.61 -4.50 -2.64
N GLU A 188 -22.32 -5.76 -2.31
CA GLU A 188 -22.25 -6.27 -0.91
C GLU A 188 -21.19 -5.56 -0.03
N LEU A 189 -20.52 -4.53 -0.55
CA LEU A 189 -19.45 -3.73 0.07
C LEU A 189 -19.80 -2.22 0.07
N ASP A 190 -21.09 -1.87 0.08
CA ASP A 190 -21.63 -0.51 -0.06
C ASP A 190 -21.09 0.50 0.97
N GLU A 191 -20.57 0.03 2.10
CA GLU A 191 -20.10 0.87 3.22
C GLU A 191 -18.58 0.83 3.43
N LEU A 192 -17.81 0.25 2.51
CA LEU A 192 -16.35 0.15 2.64
C LEU A 192 -15.61 1.25 1.87
N GLY A 193 -14.30 1.38 2.11
CA GLY A 193 -13.41 2.27 1.37
C GLY A 193 -13.75 3.76 1.51
N LEU A 194 -13.13 4.56 0.65
CA LEU A 194 -13.33 6.01 0.63
C LEU A 194 -14.74 6.39 0.14
N ALA A 195 -15.35 5.64 -0.79
CA ALA A 195 -16.67 6.01 -1.32
C ALA A 195 -17.77 5.82 -0.27
N GLY A 196 -17.69 4.76 0.54
CA GLY A 196 -18.58 4.50 1.67
C GLY A 196 -18.22 5.26 2.96
N LYS A 197 -17.19 6.13 2.93
CA LYS A 197 -16.67 6.86 4.11
C LYS A 197 -16.26 5.95 5.29
N PHE A 198 -15.85 4.72 4.97
CA PHE A 198 -15.36 3.74 5.94
C PHE A 198 -14.00 4.10 6.54
N CYS A 199 -13.20 4.82 5.75
CA CYS A 199 -11.83 5.16 6.08
C CYS A 199 -11.53 6.61 5.73
N ASP A 200 -10.57 7.18 6.43
CA ASP A 200 -10.08 8.55 6.18
C ASP A 200 -8.98 8.56 5.10
N LEU A 201 -8.31 7.42 4.89
CA LEU A 201 -7.21 7.28 3.96
C LEU A 201 -7.26 5.95 3.21
N GLY A 202 -7.36 6.02 1.89
CA GLY A 202 -7.30 4.84 1.02
C GLY A 202 -5.86 4.40 0.78
N MET A 203 -5.59 3.10 0.83
CA MET A 203 -4.27 2.52 0.56
C MET A 203 -4.30 1.74 -0.76
N ALA A 204 -3.39 1.98 -1.69
CA ALA A 204 -3.34 1.21 -2.94
C ALA A 204 -1.92 0.86 -3.37
N SER A 205 -1.75 -0.29 -4.01
CA SER A 205 -0.52 -0.71 -4.69
C SER A 205 -0.52 -0.46 -6.19
N ARG A 206 -1.42 0.40 -6.66
CA ARG A 206 -1.58 0.82 -8.05
C ARG A 206 -2.29 2.17 -8.11
N PRO A 207 -2.21 2.91 -9.23
CA PRO A 207 -3.09 4.03 -9.49
C PRO A 207 -4.57 3.65 -9.34
N ALA A 208 -5.38 4.60 -8.89
CA ALA A 208 -6.84 4.51 -8.94
C ALA A 208 -7.28 4.36 -10.41
N LYS A 209 -8.22 3.47 -10.70
CA LYS A 209 -8.77 3.28 -12.05
C LYS A 209 -9.81 4.34 -12.37
N ASP A 210 -10.07 4.60 -13.65
CA ASP A 210 -11.03 5.63 -14.06
C ASP A 210 -12.43 5.41 -13.46
N LYS A 211 -12.89 4.16 -13.38
CA LYS A 211 -14.17 3.81 -12.72
C LYS A 211 -14.18 4.13 -11.22
N GLU A 212 -13.05 3.94 -10.54
CA GLU A 212 -12.89 4.24 -9.10
C GLU A 212 -12.85 5.74 -8.86
N VAL A 213 -12.13 6.49 -9.71
CA VAL A 213 -12.11 7.96 -9.67
C VAL A 213 -13.50 8.53 -9.91
N ALA A 214 -14.23 8.02 -10.91
CA ALA A 214 -15.60 8.44 -11.19
C ALA A 214 -16.55 8.13 -10.03
N LEU A 215 -16.40 6.95 -9.40
CA LEU A 215 -17.18 6.57 -8.22
C LEU A 215 -16.93 7.51 -7.04
N LEU A 216 -15.66 7.81 -6.73
CA LEU A 216 -15.32 8.71 -5.63
C LEU A 216 -15.81 10.14 -5.87
N SER A 217 -15.66 10.64 -7.10
CA SER A 217 -16.21 11.95 -7.47
C SER A 217 -17.72 12.00 -7.31
N LYS A 218 -18.45 10.94 -7.68
CA LYS A 218 -19.91 10.84 -7.52
C LYS A 218 -20.34 10.83 -6.04
N ASN A 219 -19.53 10.23 -5.17
CA ASN A 219 -19.78 10.16 -3.73
C ASN A 219 -19.26 11.40 -2.95
N GLY A 220 -18.88 12.47 -3.64
CA GLY A 220 -18.47 13.72 -3.02
C GLY A 220 -17.06 13.72 -2.41
N ILE A 221 -16.23 12.71 -2.68
CA ILE A 221 -14.85 12.61 -2.17
C ILE A 221 -13.89 13.56 -2.94
N GLY A 222 -14.31 14.04 -4.11
CA GLY A 222 -13.54 14.98 -4.93
C GLY A 222 -12.59 14.31 -5.93
N ASN A 223 -11.67 15.11 -6.49
CA ASN A 223 -10.70 14.61 -7.47
C ASN A 223 -9.52 13.91 -6.78
N ILE A 224 -9.64 12.59 -6.65
CA ILE A 224 -8.62 11.79 -5.95
C ILE A 224 -7.28 11.72 -6.70
N ARG A 225 -7.22 12.10 -7.98
CA ARG A 225 -5.97 12.20 -8.79
C ARG A 225 -5.38 13.62 -8.78
N SER A 226 -5.75 14.45 -7.81
CA SER A 226 -5.13 15.75 -7.60
C SER A 226 -3.87 15.64 -6.73
N ALA A 227 -2.97 16.60 -6.82
CA ALA A 227 -1.77 16.64 -5.96
C ALA A 227 -2.10 16.79 -4.46
N ALA A 228 -3.35 17.18 -4.13
CA ALA A 228 -3.85 17.26 -2.76
C ALA A 228 -4.46 15.94 -2.25
N SER A 229 -4.57 14.92 -3.12
CA SER A 229 -5.28 13.68 -2.81
C SER A 229 -4.52 12.42 -3.16
N GLU A 230 -3.65 12.41 -4.17
CA GLU A 230 -2.84 11.25 -4.55
C GLU A 230 -1.40 11.41 -4.04
N TYR A 231 -0.97 10.50 -3.16
CA TYR A 231 0.36 10.54 -2.55
C TYR A 231 1.11 9.25 -2.84
N PRO A 232 2.04 9.24 -3.81
CA PRO A 232 2.95 8.12 -4.04
C PRO A 232 3.99 8.07 -2.90
N ILE A 233 3.74 7.22 -1.90
CA ILE A 233 4.48 7.20 -0.63
C ILE A 233 5.73 6.32 -0.66
N ALA A 234 5.78 5.32 -1.54
CA ALA A 234 6.86 4.35 -1.62
C ALA A 234 6.84 3.64 -2.98
N LEU A 235 7.92 2.94 -3.29
CA LEU A 235 7.96 1.94 -4.36
C LEU A 235 8.22 0.55 -3.79
N ASP A 236 7.71 -0.46 -4.47
CA ASP A 236 7.99 -1.86 -4.21
C ASP A 236 8.50 -2.54 -5.48
N GLY A 237 9.43 -3.47 -5.33
CA GLY A 237 10.00 -4.27 -6.41
C GLY A 237 9.96 -5.76 -6.07
N VAL A 238 9.42 -6.56 -6.98
CA VAL A 238 9.41 -8.02 -6.86
C VAL A 238 10.55 -8.60 -7.69
N ALA A 239 11.57 -9.14 -7.03
CA ALA A 239 12.68 -9.81 -7.69
C ALA A 239 12.29 -11.24 -8.05
N VAL A 240 12.69 -11.67 -9.25
CA VAL A 240 12.70 -13.09 -9.62
C VAL A 240 14.07 -13.63 -9.23
N ILE A 241 14.09 -14.70 -8.46
CA ILE A 241 15.32 -15.34 -7.97
C ILE A 241 15.43 -16.76 -8.50
N ILE A 242 16.63 -17.16 -8.84
CA ILE A 242 16.98 -18.53 -9.23
C ILE A 242 18.20 -18.97 -8.44
N ASN A 243 18.48 -20.28 -8.46
CA ASN A 243 19.73 -20.80 -7.93
C ASN A 243 20.95 -20.13 -8.61
N ARG A 244 22.01 -19.85 -7.86
CA ARG A 244 23.21 -19.18 -8.39
C ARG A 244 23.92 -19.97 -9.48
N GLU A 245 23.83 -21.30 -9.44
CA GLU A 245 24.45 -22.18 -10.43
C GLU A 245 23.65 -22.25 -11.74
N ASN A 246 22.42 -21.72 -11.76
CA ASN A 246 21.61 -21.70 -12.97
C ASN A 246 22.16 -20.66 -13.97
N PRO A 247 22.56 -21.07 -15.20
CA PRO A 247 23.25 -20.20 -16.15
C PRO A 247 22.33 -19.16 -16.80
N VAL A 248 21.00 -19.31 -16.72
CA VAL A 248 20.04 -18.37 -17.31
C VAL A 248 20.33 -16.95 -16.81
N SER A 249 20.69 -16.05 -17.73
CA SER A 249 21.17 -14.71 -17.42
C SER A 249 20.09 -13.64 -17.43
N THR A 250 18.98 -13.87 -18.14
CA THR A 250 17.87 -12.93 -18.29
C THR A 250 16.56 -13.70 -18.54
N LEU A 251 15.42 -13.11 -18.18
CA LEU A 251 14.09 -13.63 -18.51
C LEU A 251 13.17 -12.50 -18.99
N THR A 252 12.26 -12.76 -19.92
CA THR A 252 11.13 -11.86 -20.19
C THR A 252 10.00 -12.06 -19.17
N VAL A 253 9.14 -11.06 -18.96
CA VAL A 253 7.95 -11.21 -18.10
C VAL A 253 7.07 -12.38 -18.59
N GLU A 254 6.96 -12.58 -19.90
CA GLU A 254 6.25 -13.72 -20.49
C GLU A 254 6.89 -15.06 -20.14
N GLN A 255 8.23 -15.17 -20.18
CA GLN A 255 8.94 -16.38 -19.76
C GLN A 255 8.78 -16.64 -18.27
N VAL A 256 8.86 -15.60 -17.42
CA VAL A 256 8.57 -15.72 -15.99
C VAL A 256 7.14 -16.24 -15.79
N ALA A 257 6.15 -15.69 -16.51
CA ALA A 257 4.77 -16.18 -16.42
C ALA A 257 4.65 -17.65 -16.86
N GLY A 258 5.34 -18.03 -17.94
CA GLY A 258 5.36 -19.41 -18.43
C GLY A 258 5.99 -20.40 -17.46
N LEU A 259 7.09 -20.02 -16.80
CA LEU A 259 7.74 -20.83 -15.76
C LEU A 259 6.81 -21.03 -14.56
N PHE A 260 6.25 -19.96 -14.02
CA PHE A 260 5.38 -20.02 -12.84
C PHE A 260 4.02 -20.66 -13.12
N SER A 261 3.55 -20.68 -14.38
CA SER A 261 2.33 -21.41 -14.75
C SER A 261 2.58 -22.89 -15.08
N GLY A 262 3.85 -23.32 -15.13
CA GLY A 262 4.23 -24.66 -15.59
C GLY A 262 4.09 -24.88 -17.10
N LYS A 263 3.86 -23.81 -17.88
CA LYS A 263 3.85 -23.87 -19.34
C LYS A 263 5.26 -24.09 -19.89
N ILE A 264 6.26 -23.51 -19.23
CA ILE A 264 7.67 -23.81 -19.41
C ILE A 264 8.06 -24.67 -18.22
N ALA A 265 8.31 -25.96 -18.46
CA ALA A 265 8.46 -26.95 -17.40
C ALA A 265 9.91 -27.40 -17.22
N ASN A 266 10.81 -27.05 -18.14
CA ASN A 266 12.22 -27.43 -18.09
C ASN A 266 13.14 -26.25 -18.45
N TRP A 267 14.24 -26.11 -17.70
CA TRP A 267 15.20 -25.03 -17.90
C TRP A 267 15.90 -25.04 -19.27
N LYS A 268 16.02 -26.21 -19.92
CA LYS A 268 16.62 -26.30 -21.27
C LYS A 268 15.86 -25.50 -22.32
N GLU A 269 14.57 -25.27 -22.13
CA GLU A 269 13.75 -24.45 -23.03
C GLU A 269 14.21 -22.98 -23.05
N LEU A 270 14.97 -22.56 -22.03
CA LEU A 270 15.50 -21.21 -21.85
C LEU A 270 17.04 -21.18 -21.84
N GLY A 271 17.69 -22.22 -22.38
CA GLY A 271 19.15 -22.33 -22.42
C GLY A 271 19.80 -22.70 -21.08
N GLY A 272 19.01 -23.16 -20.12
CA GLY A 272 19.48 -23.71 -18.84
C GLY A 272 19.77 -25.22 -18.90
N PRO A 273 20.06 -25.85 -17.74
CA PRO A 273 20.29 -27.29 -17.65
C PRO A 273 19.02 -28.09 -18.02
N ASP A 274 19.18 -29.35 -18.45
CA ASP A 274 18.03 -30.26 -18.63
C ASP A 274 17.50 -30.73 -17.27
N GLN A 275 16.77 -29.85 -16.60
CA GLN A 275 16.18 -30.07 -15.29
C GLN A 275 14.75 -29.54 -15.26
N PRO A 276 13.83 -30.22 -14.54
CA PRO A 276 12.50 -29.70 -14.31
C PRO A 276 12.57 -28.38 -13.55
N VAL A 277 11.57 -27.52 -13.72
CA VAL A 277 11.45 -26.26 -12.98
C VAL A 277 10.73 -26.52 -11.65
N HIS A 278 11.38 -26.20 -10.53
CA HIS A 278 10.77 -26.22 -9.20
C HIS A 278 10.38 -24.80 -8.78
N ILE A 279 9.10 -24.59 -8.49
CA ILE A 279 8.51 -23.26 -8.28
C ILE A 279 8.36 -22.98 -6.79
N TYR A 280 8.90 -21.85 -6.34
CA TYR A 280 8.84 -21.36 -4.97
C TYR A 280 8.05 -20.04 -4.94
N ALA A 281 6.81 -20.10 -4.46
CA ALA A 281 5.90 -18.96 -4.47
C ALA A 281 5.59 -18.47 -3.06
N ARG A 282 5.33 -17.17 -2.91
CA ARG A 282 4.74 -16.63 -1.66
C ARG A 282 3.31 -17.11 -1.46
N ASP A 283 2.84 -17.14 -0.23
CA ASP A 283 1.47 -17.50 0.14
C ASP A 283 0.41 -16.53 -0.44
N GLU A 284 -0.87 -16.87 -0.24
CA GLU A 284 -1.99 -16.11 -0.81
C GLU A 284 -2.26 -14.77 -0.10
N HIS A 285 -1.75 -14.60 1.12
CA HIS A 285 -1.89 -13.38 1.91
C HIS A 285 -0.74 -12.39 1.67
N SER A 286 0.28 -12.78 0.91
CA SER A 286 1.47 -11.97 0.63
C SER A 286 1.18 -10.82 -0.34
N GLY A 287 1.56 -9.60 0.06
CA GLY A 287 1.58 -8.45 -0.84
C GLY A 287 2.50 -8.64 -2.05
N THR A 288 3.59 -9.42 -1.92
CA THR A 288 4.48 -9.77 -3.03
C THR A 288 3.74 -10.66 -4.04
N TRP A 289 2.97 -11.64 -3.55
CA TRP A 289 2.12 -12.49 -4.38
C TRP A 289 1.06 -11.70 -5.14
N ASP A 290 0.38 -10.75 -4.49
CA ASP A 290 -0.60 -9.87 -5.15
C ASP A 290 0.01 -9.16 -6.36
N THR A 291 1.21 -8.57 -6.18
CA THR A 291 1.90 -7.92 -7.29
C THR A 291 2.33 -8.91 -8.36
N PHE A 292 2.93 -10.05 -7.99
CA PHE A 292 3.37 -11.06 -8.96
C PHE A 292 2.18 -11.53 -9.82
N LYS A 293 1.07 -11.89 -9.17
CA LYS A 293 -0.18 -12.25 -9.84
C LYS A 293 -0.68 -11.14 -10.78
N SER A 294 -0.63 -9.89 -10.35
CA SER A 294 -1.14 -8.76 -11.14
C SER A 294 -0.26 -8.35 -12.33
N LYS A 295 1.06 -8.50 -12.22
CA LYS A 295 2.03 -8.03 -13.22
C LYS A 295 2.57 -9.12 -14.13
N VAL A 296 2.54 -10.37 -13.68
CA VAL A 296 3.11 -11.52 -14.40
C VAL A 296 1.99 -12.43 -14.90
N LEU A 297 1.21 -13.02 -13.99
CA LEU A 297 0.24 -14.06 -14.35
C LEU A 297 -0.99 -13.51 -15.08
N LYS A 298 -1.66 -12.50 -14.51
CA LYS A 298 -2.90 -11.94 -15.07
C LYS A 298 -2.73 -11.34 -16.48
N PRO A 299 -1.70 -10.53 -16.77
CA PRO A 299 -1.51 -9.98 -18.12
C PRO A 299 -1.31 -11.09 -19.17
N SER A 300 -0.62 -12.16 -18.79
CA SER A 300 -0.43 -13.34 -19.64
C SER A 300 -1.63 -14.30 -19.66
N LYS A 301 -2.72 -13.99 -18.94
CA LYS A 301 -3.91 -14.86 -18.76
C LYS A 301 -3.56 -16.25 -18.22
N LEU A 302 -2.54 -16.34 -17.38
CA LEU A 302 -2.08 -17.56 -16.75
C LEU A 302 -2.44 -17.57 -15.26
N SER A 303 -2.44 -18.77 -14.69
CA SER A 303 -2.52 -19.03 -13.25
C SER A 303 -1.23 -19.70 -12.80
N LEU A 304 -0.97 -19.69 -11.49
CA LEU A 304 0.18 -20.44 -10.95
C LEU A 304 -0.03 -21.94 -11.16
N ALA A 305 1.07 -22.64 -11.42
CA ALA A 305 1.08 -24.08 -11.58
C ALA A 305 0.47 -24.80 -10.37
N GLU A 306 -0.21 -25.92 -10.62
CA GLU A 306 -0.75 -26.80 -9.56
C GLU A 306 0.28 -27.83 -9.08
N LYS A 307 1.29 -28.14 -9.91
CA LYS A 307 2.36 -29.12 -9.64
C LYS A 307 3.71 -28.42 -9.53
N ASN A 308 4.64 -29.07 -8.83
CA ASN A 308 6.01 -28.58 -8.62
C ASN A 308 6.08 -27.19 -7.98
N VAL A 309 5.04 -26.80 -7.23
CA VAL A 309 4.98 -25.53 -6.53
C VAL A 309 5.02 -25.74 -5.02
N LYS A 310 5.86 -24.97 -4.33
CA LYS A 310 5.92 -24.89 -2.88
C LYS A 310 5.59 -23.46 -2.46
N ARG A 311 4.65 -23.30 -1.53
CA ARG A 311 4.21 -22.00 -1.00
C ARG A 311 4.91 -21.68 0.32
N TYR A 312 5.30 -20.42 0.49
CA TYR A 312 6.00 -19.95 1.68
C TYR A 312 5.41 -18.62 2.19
N GLU A 313 5.09 -18.61 3.47
CA GLU A 313 4.81 -17.37 4.21
C GLU A 313 6.12 -16.58 4.41
N ASP A 314 7.16 -17.24 4.91
CA ASP A 314 8.46 -16.63 5.20
C ASP A 314 9.35 -16.46 3.95
N SER A 315 9.81 -15.22 3.72
CA SER A 315 10.64 -14.90 2.55
C SER A 315 12.07 -15.42 2.67
N GLY A 316 12.64 -15.46 3.87
CA GLY A 316 13.99 -15.98 4.09
C GLY A 316 14.06 -17.48 3.84
N LYS A 317 13.04 -18.23 4.29
CA LYS A 317 12.88 -19.65 4.01
C LYS A 317 12.73 -19.90 2.51
N LEU A 318 11.96 -19.07 1.79
CA LEU A 318 11.85 -19.17 0.34
C LEU A 318 13.23 -19.00 -0.33
N VAL A 319 13.98 -17.96 0.03
CA VAL A 319 15.34 -17.70 -0.48
C VAL A 319 16.28 -18.87 -0.21
N LEU A 320 16.31 -19.38 1.03
CA LEU A 320 17.14 -20.53 1.42
C LEU A 320 16.82 -21.78 0.59
N ASN A 321 15.53 -22.03 0.31
CA ASN A 321 15.13 -23.19 -0.48
C ASN A 321 15.49 -23.04 -1.97
N VAL A 322 15.38 -21.83 -2.54
CA VAL A 322 15.85 -21.57 -3.91
C VAL A 322 17.37 -21.71 -4.01
N ALA A 323 18.11 -21.23 -3.01
CA ALA A 323 19.56 -21.37 -2.95
C ALA A 323 20.04 -22.83 -2.86
N GLY A 324 19.26 -23.71 -2.22
CA GLY A 324 19.55 -25.13 -2.10
C GLY A 324 19.05 -26.00 -3.26
N ASP A 325 18.33 -25.44 -4.23
CA ASP A 325 17.69 -26.19 -5.31
C ASP A 325 18.19 -25.69 -6.68
N PRO A 326 19.12 -26.39 -7.37
CA PRO A 326 19.62 -26.00 -8.69
C PRO A 326 18.53 -25.80 -9.76
N ALA A 327 17.39 -26.45 -9.60
CA ALA A 327 16.21 -26.35 -10.46
C ALA A 327 15.20 -25.27 -10.00
N GLY A 328 15.47 -24.58 -8.90
CA GLY A 328 14.56 -23.67 -8.22
C GLY A 328 14.43 -22.29 -8.88
N ILE A 329 13.18 -21.82 -8.99
CA ILE A 329 12.82 -20.42 -9.26
C ILE A 329 11.85 -19.92 -8.18
N GLY A 330 12.03 -18.68 -7.74
CA GLY A 330 11.10 -18.03 -6.83
C GLY A 330 10.93 -16.54 -7.11
N PHE A 331 9.98 -15.91 -6.41
CA PHE A 331 9.84 -14.45 -6.40
C PHE A 331 9.72 -13.94 -4.97
N ILE A 332 10.41 -12.85 -4.67
CA ILE A 332 10.45 -12.23 -3.34
C ILE A 332 10.50 -10.70 -3.44
N GLY A 333 10.13 -10.01 -2.36
CA GLY A 333 10.31 -8.56 -2.27
C GLY A 333 11.80 -8.20 -2.24
N LEU A 334 12.18 -7.10 -2.87
CA LEU A 334 13.58 -6.67 -3.06
C LEU A 334 14.43 -6.74 -1.77
N ALA A 335 13.85 -6.43 -0.61
CA ALA A 335 14.53 -6.46 0.68
C ALA A 335 15.13 -7.82 1.07
N TYR A 336 14.57 -8.91 0.55
CA TYR A 336 14.97 -10.27 0.89
C TYR A 336 15.95 -10.88 -0.11
N VAL A 337 16.33 -10.15 -1.16
CA VAL A 337 17.40 -10.60 -2.07
C VAL A 337 18.72 -10.53 -1.31
N ASP A 338 19.41 -11.67 -1.19
CA ASP A 338 20.76 -11.75 -0.64
C ASP A 338 21.73 -12.43 -1.62
N THR A 339 22.96 -12.68 -1.17
CA THR A 339 24.00 -13.30 -1.98
C THR A 339 23.90 -14.84 -2.06
N SER A 340 22.92 -15.51 -1.47
CA SER A 340 22.78 -16.98 -1.65
C SER A 340 22.02 -17.35 -2.92
N VAL A 341 21.30 -16.40 -3.53
CA VAL A 341 20.55 -16.58 -4.78
C VAL A 341 21.02 -15.62 -5.87
N LYS A 342 20.59 -15.86 -7.11
CA LYS A 342 20.77 -14.93 -8.23
C LYS A 342 19.44 -14.24 -8.51
N ALA A 343 19.36 -12.92 -8.32
CA ALA A 343 18.25 -12.12 -8.84
C ALA A 343 18.42 -11.98 -10.35
N VAL A 344 17.60 -12.70 -11.12
CA VAL A 344 17.73 -12.72 -12.58
C VAL A 344 17.17 -11.42 -13.17
N PRO A 345 17.94 -10.69 -14.00
CA PRO A 345 17.43 -9.55 -14.75
C PRO A 345 16.17 -9.90 -15.55
N VAL A 346 15.17 -9.04 -15.48
CA VAL A 346 13.87 -9.23 -16.15
C VAL A 346 13.70 -8.18 -17.25
N GLN A 347 13.30 -8.62 -18.44
CA GLN A 347 12.87 -7.79 -19.57
C GLN A 347 11.36 -7.67 -19.54
N ALA A 348 10.82 -6.47 -19.80
CA ALA A 348 9.38 -6.29 -19.90
C ALA A 348 8.73 -7.02 -21.09
N GLY A 349 9.53 -7.30 -22.12
CA GLY A 349 9.17 -8.01 -23.35
C GLY A 349 10.36 -8.04 -24.30
N GLU A 350 10.22 -8.66 -25.46
CA GLU A 350 11.28 -8.68 -26.49
C GLU A 350 11.67 -7.25 -26.91
N GLY A 351 12.98 -7.03 -27.08
CA GLY A 351 13.55 -5.72 -27.43
C GLY A 351 13.64 -4.72 -26.26
N ALA A 352 13.00 -4.98 -25.12
CA ALA A 352 13.19 -4.17 -23.92
C ALA A 352 14.50 -4.56 -23.20
N ARG A 353 15.12 -3.58 -22.53
CA ARG A 353 16.33 -3.80 -21.74
C ARG A 353 16.08 -4.77 -20.58
N ALA A 354 16.99 -5.72 -20.38
CA ALA A 354 16.99 -6.58 -19.20
C ALA A 354 17.47 -5.79 -17.99
N LEU A 355 16.69 -5.79 -16.91
CA LEU A 355 17.02 -5.02 -15.72
C LEU A 355 16.96 -5.90 -14.48
N GLU A 356 18.02 -5.85 -13.68
CA GLU A 356 18.01 -6.45 -12.35
C GLU A 356 17.07 -5.66 -11.42
N ALA A 357 16.45 -6.37 -10.47
CA ALA A 357 15.72 -5.73 -9.38
C ALA A 357 16.72 -5.07 -8.41
N THR A 358 16.85 -3.75 -8.48
CA THR A 358 17.68 -2.96 -7.57
C THR A 358 16.88 -1.79 -7.03
N ARG A 359 17.34 -1.17 -5.96
CA ARG A 359 16.67 0.04 -5.44
C ARG A 359 16.63 1.15 -6.49
N LEU A 360 17.69 1.32 -7.29
CA LEU A 360 17.74 2.26 -8.40
C LEU A 360 16.72 1.95 -9.50
N THR A 361 16.73 0.73 -10.04
CA THR A 361 15.85 0.34 -11.16
C THR A 361 14.37 0.25 -10.74
N VAL A 362 14.11 0.00 -9.45
CA VAL A 362 12.77 0.12 -8.87
C VAL A 362 12.36 1.57 -8.71
N LYS A 363 13.22 2.43 -8.15
CA LYS A 363 12.96 3.87 -7.94
C LYS A 363 12.79 4.64 -9.24
N SER A 364 13.53 4.27 -10.28
CA SER A 364 13.34 4.81 -11.63
C SER A 364 12.09 4.24 -12.31
N GLU A 365 11.46 3.20 -11.73
CA GLU A 365 10.35 2.39 -12.25
C GLU A 365 10.62 1.65 -13.57
N ASP A 366 11.90 1.59 -13.98
CA ASP A 366 12.31 0.91 -15.21
C ASP A 366 12.29 -0.61 -15.04
N TYR A 367 12.54 -1.13 -13.83
CA TYR A 367 12.40 -2.55 -13.57
C TYR A 367 10.93 -3.00 -13.80
N PRO A 368 10.66 -4.05 -14.60
CA PRO A 368 9.30 -4.39 -15.03
C PRO A 368 8.34 -4.69 -13.86
N LEU A 369 8.85 -5.34 -12.81
CA LEU A 369 8.06 -5.77 -11.65
C LEU A 369 8.08 -4.75 -10.50
N SER A 370 8.34 -3.47 -10.79
CA SER A 370 8.20 -2.35 -9.87
C SER A 370 6.76 -1.81 -9.83
N ARG A 371 6.35 -1.23 -8.70
CA ARG A 371 5.10 -0.47 -8.56
C ARG A 371 5.23 0.65 -7.53
N LEU A 372 4.49 1.73 -7.76
CA LEU A 372 4.23 2.75 -6.75
C LEU A 372 3.17 2.25 -5.76
N LEU A 373 3.33 2.67 -4.51
CA LEU A 373 2.38 2.52 -3.43
C LEU A 373 1.82 3.90 -3.07
N TYR A 374 0.52 3.95 -2.79
CA TYR A 374 -0.22 5.19 -2.68
C TYR A 374 -1.00 5.26 -1.39
N PHE A 375 -1.05 6.47 -0.84
CA PHE A 375 -2.18 6.93 -0.04
C PHE A 375 -3.08 7.84 -0.87
N TYR A 376 -4.39 7.68 -0.70
CA TYR A 376 -5.42 8.52 -1.27
C TYR A 376 -6.19 9.22 -0.17
N MET A 377 -6.14 10.56 -0.16
CA MET A 377 -6.70 11.40 0.88
C MET A 377 -7.88 12.22 0.33
N PRO A 378 -9.08 12.13 0.94
CA PRO A 378 -10.19 13.04 0.66
C PRO A 378 -9.81 14.51 0.88
N THR A 379 -10.45 15.43 0.16
CA THR A 379 -10.14 16.86 0.26
C THR A 379 -10.53 17.49 1.60
N ASP A 380 -11.48 16.90 2.32
CA ASP A 380 -12.00 17.32 3.62
C ASP A 380 -11.36 16.57 4.80
N ALA A 381 -10.24 15.86 4.57
CA ALA A 381 -9.55 15.08 5.59
C ALA A 381 -9.24 15.88 6.88
N SER A 382 -9.14 15.19 8.01
CA SER A 382 -8.81 15.82 9.30
C SER A 382 -7.39 16.42 9.31
N ALA A 383 -7.12 17.31 10.27
CA ALA A 383 -5.77 17.85 10.45
C ALA A 383 -4.76 16.73 10.77
N PHE A 384 -5.17 15.74 11.57
CA PHE A 384 -4.35 14.57 11.90
C PHE A 384 -3.98 13.77 10.64
N THR A 385 -4.95 13.50 9.77
CA THR A 385 -4.74 12.78 8.50
C THR A 385 -3.78 13.54 7.58
N ARG A 386 -4.00 14.85 7.37
CA ARG A 386 -3.11 15.67 6.54
C ARG A 386 -1.68 15.71 7.08
N ASP A 387 -1.54 15.83 8.39
CA ASP A 387 -0.26 15.86 9.07
C ASP A 387 0.49 14.53 8.97
N PHE A 388 -0.23 13.42 9.10
CA PHE A 388 0.30 12.09 8.89
C PHE A 388 0.79 11.90 7.44
N VAL A 389 -0.02 12.24 6.44
CA VAL A 389 0.37 12.17 5.02
C VAL A 389 1.58 13.07 4.73
N LYS A 390 1.63 14.28 5.29
CA LYS A 390 2.80 15.16 5.15
C LYS A 390 4.06 14.52 5.75
N PHE A 391 3.94 13.88 6.92
CA PHE A 391 5.04 13.15 7.53
C PHE A 391 5.52 12.00 6.64
N THR A 392 4.62 11.24 6.02
CA THR A 392 5.03 10.09 5.18
C THR A 392 5.87 10.52 3.98
N MET A 393 5.61 11.71 3.44
CA MET A 393 6.38 12.31 2.34
C MET A 393 7.68 13.00 2.79
N SER A 394 7.90 13.17 4.10
CA SER A 394 9.12 13.78 4.65
C SER A 394 10.32 12.82 4.63
N GLU A 395 11.53 13.34 4.83
CA GLU A 395 12.73 12.49 4.95
C GLU A 395 12.63 11.45 6.07
N ALA A 396 12.01 11.81 7.21
CA ALA A 396 11.81 10.87 8.31
C ALA A 396 10.85 9.74 7.93
N GLY A 397 9.75 10.06 7.25
CA GLY A 397 8.81 9.07 6.72
C GLY A 397 9.46 8.18 5.66
N GLN A 398 10.24 8.74 4.74
CA GLN A 398 10.94 7.99 3.70
C GLN A 398 12.05 7.09 4.28
N LYS A 399 12.68 7.45 5.39
CA LYS A 399 13.57 6.53 6.13
C LYS A 399 12.83 5.30 6.67
N VAL A 400 11.59 5.46 7.12
CA VAL A 400 10.75 4.31 7.54
C VAL A 400 10.46 3.41 6.35
N VAL A 401 10.16 3.99 5.17
CA VAL A 401 9.95 3.23 3.93
C VAL A 401 11.15 2.32 3.64
N ASP A 402 12.37 2.87 3.72
CA ASP A 402 13.59 2.10 3.50
C ASP A 402 13.83 1.04 4.58
N GLN A 403 13.52 1.35 5.84
CA GLN A 403 13.69 0.42 6.97
C GLN A 403 12.76 -0.80 6.88
N VAL A 404 11.55 -0.63 6.33
CA VAL A 404 10.62 -1.76 6.11
C VAL A 404 10.97 -2.55 4.84
N GLY A 405 12.06 -2.21 4.15
CA GLY A 405 12.53 -2.93 2.97
C GLY A 405 11.87 -2.52 1.66
N LEU A 406 11.07 -1.45 1.67
CA LEU A 406 10.54 -0.84 0.46
C LEU A 406 11.51 0.23 -0.04
N VAL A 407 11.20 0.82 -1.20
CA VAL A 407 12.06 1.81 -1.84
C VAL A 407 11.50 3.20 -1.60
N GLY A 408 12.18 3.97 -0.75
CA GLY A 408 11.86 5.36 -0.48
C GLY A 408 12.22 6.31 -1.62
N GLN A 409 11.54 7.45 -1.63
CA GLN A 409 11.74 8.60 -2.50
C GLN A 409 12.85 9.55 -1.99
N GLY A 410 13.43 9.24 -0.83
CA GLY A 410 14.48 10.04 -0.18
C GLY A 410 15.83 9.98 -0.90
N ARG A 411 16.83 10.69 -0.36
CA ARG A 411 18.21 10.72 -0.88
C ARG A 411 18.79 9.32 -1.07
N SER A 412 19.72 9.21 -2.00
CA SER A 412 20.41 7.96 -2.32
C SER A 412 21.32 7.51 -1.19
N THR A 413 21.44 6.19 -1.03
CA THR A 413 22.32 5.55 -0.05
C THR A 413 23.63 5.08 -0.70
N LYS A 414 24.63 4.65 0.08
CA LYS A 414 25.85 4.05 -0.50
C LYS A 414 25.56 2.85 -1.42
N ARG A 415 24.56 2.04 -1.07
CA ARG A 415 24.14 0.89 -1.89
C ARG A 415 23.58 1.34 -3.24
N ASP A 416 22.87 2.46 -3.25
CA ASP A 416 22.32 3.06 -4.46
C ASP A 416 23.40 3.55 -5.41
N PHE A 417 24.50 4.09 -4.87
CA PHE A 417 25.62 4.55 -5.68
C PHE A 417 26.26 3.41 -6.47
N SER A 418 26.53 2.28 -5.81
CA SER A 418 27.05 1.09 -6.48
C SER A 418 26.11 0.57 -7.57
N ASN A 419 24.79 0.64 -7.35
CA ASN A 419 23.81 0.26 -8.37
C ASN A 419 23.80 1.23 -9.55
N ALA A 420 24.01 2.53 -9.32
CA ALA A 420 24.12 3.53 -10.38
C ALA A 420 25.39 3.35 -11.22
N ASP A 421 26.52 3.08 -10.56
CA ASP A 421 27.79 2.80 -11.25
C ASP A 421 27.67 1.53 -12.11
N LYS A 422 27.04 0.47 -11.56
CA LYS A 422 26.75 -0.75 -12.30
C LYS A 422 25.84 -0.49 -13.50
N LEU A 423 24.71 0.20 -13.30
CA LEU A 423 23.79 0.52 -14.40
C LEU A 423 24.47 1.32 -15.51
N LYS A 424 25.30 2.31 -15.15
CA LYS A 424 26.08 3.10 -16.12
C LYS A 424 27.06 2.22 -16.88
N LYS A 425 27.79 1.34 -16.20
CA LYS A 425 28.68 0.38 -16.84
C LYS A 425 27.93 -0.52 -17.83
N ASP A 426 26.84 -1.13 -17.38
CA ASP A 426 26.02 -2.02 -18.21
C ASP A 426 25.48 -1.28 -19.45
N LEU A 427 25.06 -0.02 -19.30
CA LEU A 427 24.65 0.84 -20.41
C LEU A 427 25.78 1.08 -21.42
N LEU A 428 26.97 1.46 -20.94
CA LEU A 428 28.12 1.75 -21.81
C LEU A 428 28.65 0.51 -22.54
N GLU A 429 28.39 -0.69 -22.02
CA GLU A 429 28.75 -1.96 -22.67
C GLU A 429 27.73 -2.40 -23.73
N MET A 430 26.57 -1.73 -23.86
CA MET A 430 25.58 -2.04 -24.89
C MET A 430 26.13 -1.73 -26.29
N ALA A 431 26.08 -2.73 -27.17
CA ALA A 431 26.54 -2.62 -28.56
C ALA A 431 25.76 -1.55 -29.35
N ASP A 432 24.43 -1.54 -29.22
CA ASP A 432 23.54 -0.66 -29.97
C ASP A 432 23.22 0.67 -29.25
N LEU A 433 24.10 1.10 -28.33
CA LEU A 433 23.93 2.37 -27.63
C LEU A 433 24.16 3.56 -28.59
N PRO A 434 23.20 4.49 -28.76
CA PRO A 434 23.42 5.68 -29.59
C PRO A 434 24.66 6.46 -29.14
N ALA A 435 25.51 6.88 -30.08
CA ALA A 435 26.77 7.56 -29.78
C ALA A 435 26.58 8.84 -28.97
N ASP A 436 25.55 9.63 -29.31
CA ASP A 436 25.24 10.86 -28.57
C ASP A 436 24.76 10.56 -27.14
N TYR A 437 24.01 9.46 -26.94
CA TYR A 437 23.61 9.03 -25.60
C TYR A 437 24.83 8.60 -24.79
N ARG A 438 25.73 7.82 -25.40
CA ARG A 438 27.00 7.39 -24.79
C ARG A 438 27.80 8.59 -24.29
N ALA A 439 27.99 9.60 -25.13
CA ALA A 439 28.74 10.81 -24.79
C ALA A 439 28.13 11.57 -23.60
N LEU A 440 26.79 11.65 -23.53
CA LEU A 440 26.09 12.30 -22.41
C LEU A 440 26.29 11.56 -21.09
N ILE A 441 26.20 10.23 -21.09
CA ILE A 441 26.25 9.45 -19.85
C ILE A 441 27.67 9.11 -19.40
N GLU A 442 28.68 9.22 -20.27
CA GLU A 442 30.08 8.90 -19.94
C GLU A 442 30.63 9.82 -18.85
N MET A 443 30.28 11.11 -18.89
CA MET A 443 30.68 12.10 -17.88
C MET A 443 29.58 12.39 -16.84
N ALA A 444 28.39 11.81 -16.98
CA ALA A 444 27.30 12.01 -16.05
C ALA A 444 27.02 10.78 -15.17
N ASP A 445 26.40 10.97 -14.02
CA ASP A 445 25.96 9.90 -13.14
C ASP A 445 24.50 10.07 -12.70
N ARG A 446 23.92 8.98 -12.16
CA ARG A 446 22.55 8.97 -11.64
C ARG A 446 22.49 8.73 -10.14
N ARG A 447 23.61 8.94 -9.45
CA ARG A 447 23.76 8.57 -8.04
C ARG A 447 22.77 9.34 -7.19
N ASP A 448 22.57 10.63 -7.46
CA ASP A 448 21.64 11.48 -6.72
C ASP A 448 20.28 11.67 -7.42
N THR A 449 20.13 11.19 -8.66
CA THR A 449 18.96 11.39 -9.55
C THR A 449 18.34 10.06 -10.01
N GLN A 450 17.98 9.25 -9.03
CA GLN A 450 17.51 7.88 -9.25
C GLN A 450 16.08 7.77 -9.83
N SER A 451 15.31 8.85 -9.82
CA SER A 451 13.94 8.85 -10.33
C SER A 451 13.90 9.30 -11.79
N ASN A 452 13.05 8.67 -12.59
CA ASN A 452 12.65 9.20 -13.90
C ASN A 452 11.46 10.15 -13.74
N LEU A 453 11.30 11.06 -14.68
CA LEU A 453 10.08 11.86 -14.80
C LEU A 453 9.21 11.28 -15.91
N ARG A 454 7.91 11.19 -15.65
CA ARG A 454 6.92 10.58 -16.51
C ARG A 454 5.70 11.47 -16.68
N TYR A 455 4.98 11.18 -17.75
CA TYR A 455 3.81 11.93 -18.18
C TYR A 455 2.54 11.13 -17.92
N ARG A 456 1.46 11.85 -17.62
CA ARG A 456 0.13 11.25 -17.57
C ARG A 456 -0.21 10.66 -18.94
N SER A 457 -0.95 9.55 -18.94
CA SER A 457 -1.34 8.90 -20.21
C SER A 457 -2.11 9.87 -21.10
N GLY A 458 -1.76 9.90 -22.40
CA GLY A 458 -2.37 10.80 -23.38
C GLY A 458 -2.14 12.30 -23.13
N SER A 459 -1.15 12.68 -22.31
CA SER A 459 -0.93 14.09 -21.93
C SER A 459 0.56 14.45 -21.97
N ASP A 460 0.85 15.73 -22.18
CA ASP A 460 2.19 16.30 -21.96
C ASP A 460 2.36 16.88 -20.54
N GLN A 461 1.43 16.59 -19.63
CA GLN A 461 1.54 16.94 -18.21
C GLN A 461 2.25 15.84 -17.43
N LEU A 462 3.18 16.23 -16.55
CA LEU A 462 3.84 15.30 -15.64
C LEU A 462 2.82 14.65 -14.69
N ASP A 463 3.08 13.39 -14.33
CA ASP A 463 2.32 12.75 -13.25
C ASP A 463 2.70 13.30 -11.87
N ILE A 464 1.91 12.96 -10.84
CA ILE A 464 2.09 13.52 -9.50
C ILE A 464 3.41 13.06 -8.88
N ASN A 465 3.82 11.82 -9.11
CA ASN A 465 5.11 11.33 -8.63
C ASN A 465 6.26 12.14 -9.23
N SER A 466 6.17 12.47 -10.51
CA SER A 466 7.16 13.22 -11.27
C SER A 466 7.21 14.69 -10.85
N LEU A 467 6.07 15.31 -10.56
CA LEU A 467 6.04 16.65 -9.97
C LEU A 467 6.73 16.68 -8.61
N ASN A 468 6.43 15.70 -7.74
CA ASN A 468 7.09 15.57 -6.43
C ASN A 468 8.60 15.30 -6.58
N ASN A 469 9.00 14.50 -7.56
CA ASN A 469 10.41 14.24 -7.89
C ASN A 469 11.12 15.50 -8.37
N LEU A 470 10.45 16.33 -9.17
CA LEU A 470 10.97 17.60 -9.65
C LEU A 470 11.23 18.57 -8.50
N ASP A 471 10.30 18.67 -7.54
CA ASP A 471 10.46 19.51 -6.35
C ASP A 471 11.62 19.03 -5.47
N ARG A 472 11.75 17.72 -5.28
CA ARG A 472 12.88 17.12 -4.55
C ARG A 472 14.21 17.38 -5.26
N LEU A 473 14.24 17.27 -6.60
CA LEU A 473 15.43 17.53 -7.39
C LEU A 473 15.85 19.00 -7.31
N ALA A 474 14.91 19.94 -7.47
CA ALA A 474 15.20 21.36 -7.36
C ALA A 474 15.73 21.72 -5.95
N LYS A 475 15.15 21.13 -4.90
CA LYS A 475 15.66 21.30 -3.53
C LYS A 475 17.07 20.73 -3.35
N LEU A 476 17.38 19.60 -3.98
CA LEU A 476 18.71 19.01 -3.96
C LEU A 476 19.73 19.91 -4.65
N LEU A 477 19.42 20.39 -5.85
CA LEU A 477 20.32 21.20 -6.67
C LEU A 477 20.46 22.65 -6.19
N ALA A 478 19.70 23.06 -5.19
CA ALA A 478 19.88 24.34 -4.50
C ALA A 478 20.96 24.28 -3.41
N ASP A 479 21.50 23.10 -3.12
CA ASP A 479 22.61 22.89 -2.18
C ASP A 479 23.93 23.30 -2.86
N PRO A 480 24.79 24.15 -2.25
CA PRO A 480 26.03 24.64 -2.86
C PRO A 480 26.99 23.55 -3.34
N ASP A 481 26.89 22.34 -2.79
CA ASP A 481 27.64 21.16 -3.27
C ASP A 481 27.32 20.78 -4.74
N TYR A 482 26.30 21.41 -5.34
CA TYR A 482 25.85 21.20 -6.71
C TYR A 482 26.03 22.43 -7.63
N ASP A 483 26.73 23.49 -7.20
CA ASP A 483 26.88 24.72 -7.99
C ASP A 483 27.58 24.49 -9.36
N ASP A 484 28.56 23.58 -9.39
CA ASP A 484 29.31 23.22 -10.61
C ASP A 484 28.68 22.03 -11.38
N VAL A 485 27.50 21.57 -10.97
CA VAL A 485 26.86 20.38 -11.55
C VAL A 485 25.96 20.76 -12.72
N GLN A 486 26.22 20.15 -13.88
CA GLN A 486 25.36 20.28 -15.03
C GLN A 486 24.26 19.19 -15.00
N VAL A 487 23.00 19.59 -15.14
CA VAL A 487 21.87 18.67 -15.22
C VAL A 487 21.66 18.26 -16.67
N VAL A 488 21.74 16.96 -16.96
CA VAL A 488 21.49 16.41 -18.29
C VAL A 488 20.12 15.70 -18.29
N LEU A 489 19.18 16.26 -19.03
CA LEU A 489 17.82 15.74 -19.18
C LEU A 489 17.69 15.02 -20.52
N ILE A 490 17.40 13.73 -20.45
CA ILE A 490 17.32 12.87 -21.63
C ILE A 490 15.89 12.37 -21.83
N GLY A 491 15.21 12.89 -22.85
CA GLY A 491 13.83 12.56 -23.18
C GLY A 491 13.69 11.36 -24.09
N PHE A 492 12.67 10.56 -23.82
CA PHE A 492 12.26 9.40 -24.61
C PHE A 492 10.75 9.43 -24.92
N ALA A 493 10.38 8.80 -26.03
CA ALA A 493 9.03 8.59 -26.49
C ALA A 493 8.72 7.07 -26.55
N ASP A 494 7.43 6.75 -26.71
CA ASP A 494 7.04 5.41 -27.13
C ASP A 494 7.22 5.27 -28.67
N ASN A 495 6.83 4.11 -29.20
CA ASN A 495 6.94 3.81 -30.63
C ASN A 495 5.70 4.24 -31.46
N VAL A 496 4.79 5.06 -30.91
CA VAL A 496 3.56 5.44 -31.62
C VAL A 496 3.80 6.69 -32.44
N GLY A 497 3.83 6.54 -33.76
CA GLY A 497 3.99 7.64 -34.71
C GLY A 497 5.28 7.53 -35.52
N ALA A 498 5.60 8.56 -36.30
CA ALA A 498 6.82 8.58 -37.11
C ALA A 498 8.06 8.85 -36.24
N ALA A 499 9.16 8.14 -36.49
CA ALA A 499 10.41 8.27 -35.72
C ALA A 499 10.91 9.73 -35.59
N ARG A 500 10.84 10.52 -36.67
CA ARG A 500 11.20 11.96 -36.64
C ARG A 500 10.28 12.78 -35.72
N SER A 501 8.99 12.43 -35.65
CA SER A 501 8.05 13.06 -34.73
C SER A 501 8.35 12.65 -33.29
N ASN A 502 8.63 11.38 -33.04
CA ASN A 502 8.97 10.84 -31.71
C ASN A 502 10.24 11.51 -31.18
N GLN A 503 11.25 11.70 -32.03
CA GLN A 503 12.47 12.45 -31.71
C GLN A 503 12.13 13.85 -31.19
N ARG A 504 11.37 14.65 -31.96
CA ARG A 504 10.96 16.01 -31.56
C ARG A 504 10.11 16.04 -30.29
N ILE A 505 9.22 15.07 -30.11
CA ILE A 505 8.35 14.98 -28.91
C ILE A 505 9.20 14.68 -27.67
N SER A 506 10.15 13.74 -27.79
CA SER A 506 11.03 13.37 -26.68
C SER A 506 11.87 14.56 -26.20
N GLU A 507 12.44 15.33 -27.14
CA GLU A 507 13.21 16.54 -26.85
C GLU A 507 12.35 17.64 -26.23
N ARG A 508 11.17 17.91 -26.81
CA ARG A 508 10.22 18.90 -26.27
C ARG A 508 9.80 18.58 -24.83
N ARG A 509 9.59 17.30 -24.52
CA ARG A 509 9.25 16.83 -23.18
C ARG A 509 10.40 17.09 -22.21
N ALA A 510 11.63 16.74 -22.58
CA ALA A 510 12.80 17.07 -21.77
C ALA A 510 12.99 18.59 -21.60
N GLN A 511 12.73 19.39 -22.64
CA GLN A 511 12.76 20.86 -22.55
C GLN A 511 11.71 21.39 -21.57
N LYS A 512 10.49 20.86 -21.58
CA LYS A 512 9.46 21.26 -20.61
C LYS A 512 9.91 21.00 -19.17
N VAL A 513 10.58 19.88 -18.92
CA VAL A 513 11.18 19.60 -17.59
C VAL A 513 12.26 20.62 -17.27
N ALA A 514 13.13 20.95 -18.22
CA ALA A 514 14.17 21.97 -18.06
C ALA A 514 13.57 23.31 -17.65
N ASP A 515 12.52 23.77 -18.34
CA ASP A 515 11.84 25.03 -18.06
C ASP A 515 11.23 25.03 -16.65
N MET A 516 10.66 23.90 -16.22
CA MET A 516 10.09 23.76 -14.87
C MET A 516 11.17 23.74 -13.78
N LEU A 517 12.36 23.18 -14.03
CA LEU A 517 13.51 23.23 -13.11
C LEU A 517 14.13 24.64 -13.07
N ALA A 518 14.28 25.28 -14.23
CA ALA A 518 14.77 26.65 -14.35
C ALA A 518 13.86 27.64 -13.59
N GLY A 519 12.54 27.47 -13.71
CA GLY A 519 11.56 28.23 -12.92
C GLY A 519 11.67 28.00 -11.40
N LYS A 520 12.38 26.96 -10.96
CA LYS A 520 12.71 26.68 -9.55
C LYS A 520 14.13 27.11 -9.15
N GLY A 521 14.85 27.78 -10.05
CA GLY A 521 16.20 28.32 -9.80
C GLY A 521 17.34 27.38 -10.20
N VAL A 522 17.06 26.22 -10.80
CA VAL A 522 18.11 25.31 -11.27
C VAL A 522 18.73 25.86 -12.56
N GLN A 523 20.05 25.95 -12.60
CA GLN A 523 20.82 26.40 -13.77
C GLN A 523 21.60 25.22 -14.40
N GLY A 524 22.32 25.49 -15.50
CA GLY A 524 23.18 24.48 -16.12
C GLY A 524 22.43 23.25 -16.64
N ILE A 525 21.30 23.44 -17.32
CA ILE A 525 20.47 22.32 -17.82
C ILE A 525 20.76 22.06 -19.31
N GLN A 526 21.24 20.87 -19.61
CA GLN A 526 21.34 20.33 -20.97
C GLN A 526 20.16 19.42 -21.27
N VAL A 527 19.62 19.52 -22.49
CA VAL A 527 18.48 18.73 -22.95
C VAL A 527 18.87 17.93 -24.19
N ALA A 528 18.45 16.67 -24.24
CA ALA A 528 18.55 15.84 -25.43
C ALA A 528 17.29 14.95 -25.56
N GLY A 529 16.87 14.68 -26.80
CA GLY A 529 15.83 13.70 -27.11
C GLY A 529 16.41 12.49 -27.82
N PHE A 530 15.84 11.30 -27.61
CA PHE A 530 16.25 10.06 -28.27
C PHE A 530 15.09 9.28 -28.89
N GLY A 531 13.93 9.92 -29.04
CA GLY A 531 12.75 9.30 -29.65
C GLY A 531 12.41 7.98 -28.97
N GLU A 532 12.22 6.92 -29.76
CA GLU A 532 11.84 5.58 -29.28
C GLU A 532 13.01 4.68 -28.85
N ALA A 533 14.23 5.21 -28.84
CA ALA A 533 15.42 4.42 -28.49
C ALA A 533 15.38 3.93 -27.03
N LEU A 534 16.11 2.85 -26.77
CA LEU A 534 16.31 2.30 -25.42
C LEU A 534 14.99 2.09 -24.64
N PRO A 535 14.05 1.28 -25.16
CA PRO A 535 12.82 0.99 -24.44
C PRO A 535 13.12 0.22 -23.14
N VAL A 536 12.48 0.66 -22.06
CA VAL A 536 12.55 0.02 -20.72
C VAL A 536 11.34 -0.87 -20.45
N ALA A 537 10.30 -0.73 -21.27
CA ALA A 537 9.08 -1.52 -21.21
C ALA A 537 8.62 -1.95 -22.60
N ASP A 538 7.64 -2.85 -22.67
CA ASP A 538 7.01 -3.23 -23.92
C ASP A 538 6.33 -2.01 -24.59
N ASN A 539 6.23 -2.04 -25.92
CA ASN A 539 5.51 -1.00 -26.66
C ASN A 539 4.10 -1.46 -27.12
N ALA A 540 3.75 -2.72 -26.85
CA ALA A 540 2.47 -3.29 -27.25
C ALA A 540 1.32 -2.79 -26.36
N SER A 541 1.56 -2.67 -25.04
CA SER A 541 0.59 -2.24 -24.05
C SER A 541 0.68 -0.73 -23.78
N GLU A 542 -0.45 -0.12 -23.40
CA GLU A 542 -0.44 1.30 -22.97
C GLU A 542 0.39 1.52 -21.71
N SER A 543 0.40 0.54 -20.79
CA SER A 543 1.22 0.61 -19.59
C SER A 543 2.71 0.62 -19.90
N GLY A 544 3.14 -0.16 -20.89
CA GLY A 544 4.53 -0.21 -21.32
C GLY A 544 4.92 1.06 -22.07
N ARG A 545 4.10 1.52 -23.01
CA ARG A 545 4.31 2.82 -23.69
C ARG A 545 4.40 3.99 -22.70
N ALA A 546 3.56 4.00 -21.66
CA ALA A 546 3.63 5.02 -20.60
C ALA A 546 4.98 5.04 -19.87
N LYS A 547 5.61 3.88 -19.66
CA LYS A 547 6.96 3.80 -19.08
C LYS A 547 8.05 4.29 -20.04
N ASN A 548 7.89 4.07 -21.34
CA ASN A 548 8.84 4.52 -22.36
C ASN A 548 8.77 6.04 -22.60
N ARG A 549 7.62 6.69 -22.35
CA ARG A 549 7.47 8.15 -22.29
C ARG A 549 8.07 8.71 -20.99
N ARG A 550 9.38 8.85 -20.96
CA ARG A 550 10.14 9.26 -19.76
C ARG A 550 11.16 10.34 -20.07
N VAL A 551 11.58 11.06 -19.03
CA VAL A 551 12.79 11.87 -19.01
C VAL A 551 13.71 11.30 -17.95
N GLU A 552 14.89 10.85 -18.37
CA GLU A 552 15.97 10.47 -17.49
C GLU A 552 16.74 11.71 -17.03
N ILE A 553 17.19 11.69 -15.78
CA ILE A 553 17.96 12.79 -15.19
C ILE A 553 19.34 12.26 -14.82
N TRP A 554 20.36 12.90 -15.37
CA TRP A 554 21.76 12.63 -15.11
C TRP A 554 22.44 13.91 -14.61
N LEU A 555 23.45 13.76 -13.75
CA LEU A 555 24.24 14.86 -13.23
C LEU A 555 25.68 14.72 -13.72
N GLN A 556 26.17 15.71 -14.44
CA GLN A 556 27.55 15.79 -14.90
C GLN A 556 28.33 16.69 -13.94
N ARG A 557 29.44 16.15 -13.43
CA ARG A 557 30.34 16.82 -12.49
C ARG A 557 31.68 17.12 -13.17
#